data_AF-F2UGS5-F1
#
_entry.id   AF-F2UGS5-F1
#
_cell.length_a   1.000
_cell.length_b   1.000
_cell.length_c   1.000
_cell.angle_alpha   90.00
_cell.angle_beta   90.00
_cell.angle_gamma   90.00
#
_symmetry.space_group_name_H-M   'P 1'
#
loop_
_entity.id
_entity.type
_entity.pdbx_description
1 polymer ?
#
loop_
_entity_poly.entity_id
_entity_poly.type
_entity_poly.pdbx_seq_one_letter_code
_entity_poly.pdbx_strand_id
1 'polypeptide(L)'
;MMMSATTWLLRRKFPTVQQMQTDELDQLDKKKRILLDVRPEEEYAISHLPDAIRVDPDNVEQAQEALREKGYKPGTPVVCYCSVGYRSSKLAQMLAEASTQAAAPTDSTATTQEGKDNACKVDPKDCYNLEGSIFKWANEGRPITNTSGGTANKVHPYNGVFGHLLDANLRHQL
;
A
#
# COMPACT_ATOMS: atom_id res chain seq x y z
N MET A 1 -1.20 -14.25 18.19
CA MET A 1 -2.40 -13.74 18.92
C MET A 1 -2.61 -12.22 18.74
N MET A 2 -1.59 -11.36 18.81
CA MET A 2 -1.77 -9.90 18.62
C MET A 2 -2.04 -9.45 17.17
N MET A 3 -1.35 -10.01 16.16
CA MET A 3 -1.58 -9.65 14.75
C MET A 3 -3.05 -9.88 14.32
N SER A 4 -3.69 -10.93 14.84
CA SER A 4 -5.09 -11.26 14.55
C SER A 4 -6.08 -10.20 15.05
N ALA A 5 -5.78 -9.51 16.16
CA ALA A 5 -6.62 -8.42 16.66
C ALA A 5 -6.48 -7.16 15.78
N THR A 6 -5.27 -6.85 15.34
CA THR A 6 -5.01 -5.74 14.41
C THR A 6 -5.71 -5.96 13.07
N THR A 7 -5.61 -7.15 12.48
CA THR A 7 -6.28 -7.46 11.22
C THR A 7 -7.80 -7.43 11.36
N TRP A 8 -8.35 -7.91 12.47
CA TRP A 8 -9.78 -7.80 12.76
C TRP A 8 -10.26 -6.35 12.82
N LEU A 9 -9.54 -5.47 13.53
CA LEU A 9 -9.86 -4.05 13.63
C LEU A 9 -9.83 -3.37 12.26
N LEU A 10 -8.83 -3.68 11.43
CA LEU A 10 -8.71 -3.12 10.08
C LEU A 10 -9.87 -3.54 9.19
N ARG A 11 -10.23 -4.83 9.17
CA ARG A 11 -11.37 -5.32 8.37
C ARG A 11 -12.70 -4.68 8.80
N ARG A 12 -12.88 -4.44 10.09
CA ARG A 12 -14.07 -3.73 10.60
C ARG A 12 -14.09 -2.25 10.21
N LYS A 13 -12.93 -1.59 10.19
CA LYS A 13 -12.83 -0.16 9.85
C LYS A 13 -12.89 0.10 8.35
N PHE A 14 -12.37 -0.83 7.55
CA PHE A 14 -12.26 -0.73 6.10
C PHE A 14 -12.96 -1.94 5.43
N PRO A 15 -14.29 -2.09 5.60
CA PRO A 15 -15.00 -3.31 5.19
C PRO A 15 -15.06 -3.53 3.68
N THR A 16 -14.84 -2.48 2.90
CA THR A 16 -14.86 -2.51 1.42
C THR A 16 -13.48 -2.77 0.81
N VAL A 17 -12.41 -2.72 1.62
CA VAL A 17 -11.04 -2.90 1.13
C VAL A 17 -10.71 -4.38 1.09
N GLN A 18 -10.42 -4.88 -0.11
CA GLN A 18 -9.99 -6.25 -0.30
C GLN A 18 -8.65 -6.51 0.39
N GLN A 19 -8.50 -7.71 0.92
CA GLN A 19 -7.28 -8.14 1.62
C GLN A 19 -6.57 -9.17 0.75
N MET A 20 -5.29 -8.94 0.45
CA MET A 20 -4.42 -9.92 -0.18
C MET A 20 -3.53 -10.54 0.89
N GLN A 21 -3.37 -11.86 0.87
CA GLN A 21 -2.47 -12.55 1.79
C GLN A 21 -1.02 -12.45 1.31
N THR A 22 -0.07 -12.59 2.24
CA THR A 22 1.37 -12.48 1.93
C THR A 22 1.88 -13.64 1.06
N ASP A 23 1.32 -14.84 1.20
CA ASP A 23 1.61 -15.99 0.35
C ASP A 23 1.03 -15.83 -1.06
N GLU A 24 -0.15 -15.23 -1.19
CA GLU A 24 -0.73 -14.87 -2.48
C GLU A 24 0.14 -13.83 -3.21
N LEU A 25 0.54 -12.77 -2.52
CA LEU A 25 1.42 -11.73 -3.08
C LEU A 25 2.78 -12.29 -3.53
N ASP A 26 3.34 -13.22 -2.76
CA ASP A 26 4.64 -13.84 -3.03
C ASP A 26 4.62 -14.77 -4.24
N GLN A 27 3.50 -15.46 -4.47
CA GLN A 27 3.29 -16.32 -5.63
C GLN A 27 2.93 -15.51 -6.89
N LEU A 28 2.42 -14.30 -6.73
CA LEU A 28 2.03 -13.44 -7.84
C LEU A 28 3.28 -12.90 -8.55
N ASP A 29 3.33 -13.10 -9.88
CA ASP A 29 4.38 -12.52 -10.72
C ASP A 29 4.46 -11.01 -10.50
N LYS A 30 5.66 -10.52 -10.16
CA LYS A 30 5.96 -9.10 -9.95
C LYS A 30 5.48 -8.21 -11.08
N LYS A 31 5.51 -8.69 -12.34
CA LYS A 31 5.06 -7.93 -13.52
C LYS A 31 3.53 -7.84 -13.65
N LYS A 32 2.81 -8.68 -12.91
CA LYS A 32 1.34 -8.76 -12.95
C LYS A 32 0.69 -7.98 -11.79
N ARG A 33 1.47 -7.24 -11.02
CA ARG A 33 0.98 -6.43 -9.90
C ARG A 33 1.68 -5.08 -9.84
N ILE A 34 1.07 -4.14 -9.15
CA ILE A 34 1.72 -2.90 -8.72
C ILE A 34 1.67 -2.85 -7.20
N LEU A 35 2.81 -2.54 -6.58
CA LEU A 35 2.96 -2.55 -5.12
C LEU A 35 3.28 -1.14 -4.63
N LEU A 36 2.46 -0.66 -3.69
CA LEU A 36 2.56 0.68 -3.13
C LEU A 36 2.95 0.58 -1.64
N ASP A 37 4.11 1.12 -1.29
CA ASP A 37 4.52 1.32 0.10
C ASP A 37 4.02 2.68 0.59
N VAL A 38 3.11 2.64 1.55
CA VAL A 38 2.39 3.82 2.04
C VAL A 38 3.00 4.35 3.35
N ARG A 39 4.28 4.04 3.59
CA ARG A 39 5.03 4.52 4.74
C ARG A 39 5.85 5.78 4.40
N PRO A 40 6.15 6.62 5.41
CA PRO A 40 7.10 7.71 5.32
C PRO A 40 8.46 7.27 4.76
N GLU A 41 9.18 8.23 4.19
CA GLU A 41 10.49 8.02 3.55
C GLU A 41 11.48 7.34 4.51
N GLU A 42 11.52 7.75 5.77
CA GLU A 42 12.41 7.18 6.79
C GLU A 42 12.13 5.69 7.04
N GLU A 43 10.88 5.25 6.97
CA GLU A 43 10.53 3.83 7.14
C GLU A 43 10.86 3.02 5.88
N TYR A 44 10.65 3.63 4.69
CA TYR A 44 10.93 3.03 3.38
C TYR A 44 12.43 2.89 3.12
N ALA A 45 13.21 3.89 3.54
CA ALA A 45 14.65 3.95 3.36
C ALA A 45 15.39 2.83 4.10
N ILE A 46 14.89 2.44 5.28
CA ILE A 46 15.43 1.31 6.05
C ILE A 46 15.23 0.00 5.27
N SER A 47 14.00 -0.25 4.83
CA SER A 47 13.67 -1.38 3.98
C SER A 47 12.27 -1.25 3.41
N HIS A 48 11.98 -1.96 2.33
CA HIS A 48 10.68 -2.09 1.69
C HIS A 48 10.59 -3.42 0.93
N LEU A 49 9.41 -3.77 0.44
CA LEU A 49 9.23 -4.97 -0.39
C LEU A 49 9.90 -4.75 -1.76
N PRO A 50 10.53 -5.78 -2.35
CA PRO A 50 11.31 -5.59 -3.57
C PRO A 50 10.41 -5.30 -4.77
N ASP A 51 10.55 -4.12 -5.38
CA ASP A 51 9.74 -3.51 -6.47
C ASP A 51 8.62 -2.53 -6.06
N ALA A 52 8.46 -2.29 -4.76
CA ALA A 52 7.50 -1.33 -4.24
C ALA A 52 7.79 0.11 -4.72
N ILE A 53 6.73 0.89 -4.88
CA ILE A 53 6.80 2.34 -5.12
C ILE A 53 6.36 3.02 -3.83
N ARG A 54 7.17 3.94 -3.30
CA ARG A 54 6.74 4.73 -2.14
C ARG A 54 5.71 5.77 -2.57
N VAL A 55 4.64 5.87 -1.80
CA VAL A 55 3.61 6.91 -1.92
C VAL A 55 3.28 7.46 -0.54
N ASP A 56 3.00 8.75 -0.45
CA ASP A 56 2.62 9.37 0.81
C ASP A 56 1.19 8.98 1.20
N PRO A 57 0.96 8.65 2.49
CA PRO A 57 -0.30 8.08 2.96
C PRO A 57 -1.54 8.96 2.76
N ASP A 58 -1.33 10.27 2.68
CA ASP A 58 -2.40 11.25 2.53
C ASP A 58 -2.41 11.89 1.12
N ASN A 59 -1.67 11.31 0.17
CA ASN A 59 -1.55 11.80 -1.20
C ASN A 59 -2.04 10.78 -2.24
N VAL A 60 -3.36 10.73 -2.45
CA VAL A 60 -3.97 9.84 -3.44
C VAL A 60 -3.56 10.21 -4.87
N GLU A 61 -3.34 11.49 -5.17
CA GLU A 61 -2.95 11.95 -6.50
C GLU A 61 -1.56 11.41 -6.87
N GLN A 62 -0.60 11.42 -5.94
CA GLN A 62 0.71 10.79 -6.14
C GLN A 62 0.58 9.29 -6.38
N ALA A 63 -0.31 8.59 -5.67
CA ALA A 63 -0.56 7.18 -5.91
C ALA A 63 -1.15 6.94 -7.31
N GLN A 64 -2.12 7.75 -7.74
CA GLN A 64 -2.69 7.66 -9.09
C GLN A 64 -1.65 7.95 -10.18
N GLU A 65 -0.76 8.93 -9.95
CA GLU A 65 0.33 9.24 -10.85
C GLU A 65 1.32 8.06 -10.96
N ALA A 66 1.76 7.50 -9.84
CA ALA A 66 2.62 6.31 -9.83
C ALA A 66 1.99 5.12 -10.57
N LEU A 67 0.68 4.92 -10.43
CA LEU A 67 -0.06 3.88 -11.15
C LEU A 67 -0.11 4.15 -12.66
N ARG A 68 -0.28 5.42 -13.05
CA ARG A 68 -0.24 5.84 -14.45
C ARG A 68 1.14 5.59 -15.06
N GLU A 69 2.21 5.99 -14.37
CA GLU A 69 3.59 5.80 -14.83
C GLU A 69 3.96 4.32 -14.96
N LYS A 70 3.43 3.46 -14.08
CA LYS A 70 3.55 2.00 -14.20
C LYS A 70 2.67 1.39 -15.28
N GLY A 71 1.79 2.17 -15.91
CA GLY A 71 0.89 1.70 -16.95
C GLY A 71 -0.18 0.74 -16.42
N TYR A 72 -0.78 1.07 -15.26
CA TYR A 72 -1.91 0.32 -14.71
C TYR A 72 -2.99 0.04 -15.77
N LYS A 73 -3.52 -1.18 -15.75
CA LYS A 73 -4.64 -1.62 -16.56
C LYS A 73 -5.66 -2.35 -15.68
N PRO A 74 -6.97 -2.21 -15.94
CA PRO A 74 -7.99 -2.97 -15.22
C PRO A 74 -7.69 -4.48 -15.20
N GLY A 75 -7.84 -5.10 -14.03
CA GLY A 75 -7.45 -6.47 -13.72
C GLY A 75 -6.01 -6.62 -13.22
N THR A 76 -5.24 -5.54 -13.10
CA THR A 76 -3.90 -5.56 -12.48
C THR A 76 -4.03 -5.27 -10.99
N PRO A 77 -3.75 -6.20 -10.07
CA PRO A 77 -3.79 -5.92 -8.64
C PRO A 77 -2.89 -4.76 -8.23
N VAL A 78 -3.48 -3.77 -7.57
CA VAL A 78 -2.80 -2.66 -6.89
C VAL A 78 -2.79 -2.97 -5.40
N VAL A 79 -1.63 -3.37 -4.91
CA VAL A 79 -1.46 -3.85 -3.54
C VAL A 79 -0.80 -2.75 -2.70
N CYS A 80 -1.54 -2.21 -1.75
CA CYS A 80 -1.04 -1.22 -0.80
C CYS A 80 -0.56 -1.94 0.46
N TYR A 81 0.58 -1.54 1.02
CA TYR A 81 1.03 -2.00 2.33
C TYR A 81 1.67 -0.87 3.14
N CYS A 82 1.67 -1.02 4.46
CA CYS A 82 2.44 -0.14 5.33
C CYS A 82 3.15 -0.96 6.42
N SER A 83 3.19 -0.52 7.68
CA SER A 83 3.78 -1.30 8.77
C SER A 83 2.87 -2.47 9.15
N VAL A 84 1.62 -2.15 9.51
CA VAL A 84 0.63 -3.12 10.05
C VAL A 84 -0.70 -3.19 9.30
N GLY A 85 -0.97 -2.24 8.38
CA GLY A 85 -2.15 -2.28 7.50
C GLY A 85 -3.10 -1.07 7.56
N TYR A 86 -2.93 -0.13 8.50
CA TYR A 86 -3.86 1.01 8.64
C TYR A 86 -3.77 2.02 7.49
N ARG A 87 -2.57 2.59 7.27
CA ARG A 87 -2.33 3.60 6.22
C ARG A 87 -2.65 3.05 4.83
N SER A 88 -2.25 1.80 4.58
CA SER A 88 -2.50 1.11 3.32
C SER A 88 -3.96 0.79 3.09
N SER A 89 -4.72 0.39 4.11
CA SER A 89 -6.18 0.20 3.96
C SER A 89 -6.88 1.52 3.66
N LYS A 90 -6.46 2.61 4.32
CA LYS A 90 -6.99 3.96 4.04
C LYS A 90 -6.71 4.38 2.59
N LEU A 91 -5.48 4.23 2.10
CA LEU A 91 -5.16 4.58 0.72
C LEU A 91 -5.90 3.70 -0.30
N ALA A 92 -5.97 2.38 -0.08
CA ALA A 92 -6.72 1.47 -0.96
C ALA A 92 -8.21 1.85 -1.04
N GLN A 93 -8.81 2.25 0.08
CA GLN A 93 -10.17 2.80 0.10
C GLN A 93 -10.26 4.11 -0.70
N MET A 94 -9.34 5.05 -0.49
CA MET A 94 -9.34 6.33 -1.21
C MET A 94 -9.19 6.13 -2.73
N LEU A 95 -8.33 5.21 -3.17
CA LEU A 95 -8.19 4.85 -4.60
C LEU A 95 -9.47 4.27 -5.17
N ALA A 96 -10.13 3.36 -4.44
CA ALA A 96 -11.41 2.80 -4.83
C ALA A 96 -12.51 3.87 -4.93
N GLU A 97 -12.62 4.76 -3.94
CA GLU A 97 -13.65 5.81 -3.90
C GLU A 97 -13.44 6.86 -5.00
N ALA A 98 -12.20 7.27 -5.26
CA ALA A 98 -11.85 8.24 -6.30
C ALA A 98 -12.28 7.79 -7.71
N SER A 99 -12.35 6.48 -7.96
CA SER A 99 -12.83 5.93 -9.23
C SER A 99 -14.36 6.08 -9.44
N THR A 100 -15.12 6.11 -8.34
CA THR A 100 -16.59 6.13 -8.35
C THR A 100 -17.17 7.55 -8.39
N GLN A 101 -16.44 8.52 -7.82
CA GLN A 101 -16.91 9.90 -7.66
C GLN A 101 -16.86 10.74 -8.95
N ALA A 102 -16.37 10.19 -10.07
CA ALA A 102 -16.29 10.88 -11.36
C ALA A 102 -17.53 10.71 -12.26
N ALA A 103 -18.65 10.17 -11.76
CA ALA A 103 -19.87 9.90 -12.54
C ALA A 103 -21.10 10.74 -12.14
N ALA A 104 -20.90 11.95 -11.60
CA ALA A 104 -21.99 12.92 -11.49
C ALA A 104 -22.11 13.75 -12.78
N PRO A 105 -23.32 13.99 -13.33
CA PRO A 105 -23.50 14.85 -14.49
C PRO A 105 -23.22 16.30 -14.09
N THR A 106 -22.17 16.91 -14.64
CA THR A 106 -21.89 18.34 -14.47
C THR A 106 -22.46 19.11 -15.65
N ASP A 107 -23.56 19.80 -15.39
CA ASP A 107 -23.97 20.95 -16.19
C ASP A 107 -22.97 22.10 -15.94
N SER A 108 -22.50 22.69 -17.03
CA SER A 108 -21.83 23.99 -17.24
C SER A 108 -21.24 24.76 -16.04
N THR A 109 -19.91 24.91 -16.00
CA THR A 109 -19.19 26.19 -16.26
C THR A 109 -17.70 26.01 -15.99
N ALA A 110 -16.88 26.31 -17.00
CA ALA A 110 -15.45 26.05 -17.02
C ALA A 110 -14.65 26.99 -16.11
N THR A 111 -13.69 26.43 -15.38
CA THR A 111 -12.42 27.07 -15.03
C THR A 111 -11.34 25.99 -15.19
N THR A 112 -10.40 26.24 -16.09
CA THR A 112 -9.36 25.29 -16.53
C THR A 112 -8.48 24.86 -15.35
N GLN A 113 -8.58 23.60 -14.93
CA GLN A 113 -7.60 22.93 -14.06
C GLN A 113 -6.87 21.86 -14.90
N GLU A 114 -5.84 22.28 -15.62
CA GLU A 114 -4.90 21.37 -16.28
C GLU A 114 -4.19 20.53 -15.21
N GLY A 115 -4.68 19.32 -14.96
CA GLY A 115 -4.08 18.37 -14.01
C GLY A 115 -5.04 17.35 -13.40
N LYS A 116 -6.35 17.66 -13.31
CA LYS A 116 -7.33 16.74 -12.71
C LYS A 116 -7.94 15.73 -13.69
N ASP A 117 -7.88 16.03 -14.98
CA ASP A 117 -8.60 15.24 -16.00
C ASP A 117 -7.84 13.97 -16.45
N ASN A 118 -6.62 13.76 -15.94
CA ASN A 118 -5.74 12.63 -16.30
C ASN A 118 -5.38 11.72 -15.11
N ALA A 119 -6.07 11.86 -13.97
CA ALA A 119 -5.82 11.01 -12.81
C ALA A 119 -6.14 9.53 -13.13
N CYS A 120 -5.23 8.62 -12.80
CA CYS A 120 -5.44 7.19 -13.01
C CYS A 120 -6.64 6.70 -12.17
N LYS A 121 -7.70 6.25 -12.84
CA LYS A 121 -8.86 5.64 -12.20
C LYS A 121 -8.61 4.15 -12.03
N VAL A 122 -8.45 3.72 -10.79
CA VAL A 122 -8.25 2.30 -10.44
C VAL A 122 -9.61 1.65 -10.28
N ASP A 123 -9.83 0.49 -10.87
CA ASP A 123 -11.04 -0.30 -10.59
C ASP A 123 -11.03 -0.67 -9.09
N PRO A 124 -12.10 -0.37 -8.32
CA PRO A 124 -12.18 -0.74 -6.91
C PRO A 124 -11.88 -2.21 -6.63
N LYS A 125 -12.17 -3.10 -7.61
CA LYS A 125 -11.91 -4.54 -7.50
C LYS A 125 -10.42 -4.90 -7.60
N ASP A 126 -9.58 -3.97 -8.03
CA ASP A 126 -8.14 -4.16 -8.15
C ASP A 126 -7.38 -3.57 -6.96
N CYS A 127 -8.05 -2.86 -6.04
CA CYS A 127 -7.42 -2.25 -4.87
C CYS A 127 -7.36 -3.23 -3.69
N TYR A 128 -6.15 -3.57 -3.26
CA TYR A 128 -5.90 -4.49 -2.14
C TYR A 128 -5.08 -3.83 -1.04
N ASN A 129 -5.36 -4.19 0.21
CA ASN A 129 -4.43 -4.07 1.33
C ASN A 129 -3.69 -5.40 1.53
N LEU A 130 -2.37 -5.36 1.69
CA LEU A 130 -1.59 -6.53 2.10
C LEU A 130 -1.84 -6.81 3.59
N GLU A 131 -2.42 -7.97 3.89
CA GLU A 131 -2.75 -8.35 5.27
C GLU A 131 -1.50 -8.43 6.14
N GLY A 132 -1.51 -7.74 7.28
CA GLY A 132 -0.37 -7.66 8.21
C GLY A 132 0.85 -6.91 7.65
N SER A 133 0.79 -6.47 6.38
CA SER A 133 1.75 -5.64 5.68
C SER A 133 3.22 -6.08 5.85
N ILE A 134 4.18 -5.15 5.86
CA ILE A 134 5.61 -5.50 5.91
C ILE A 134 6.00 -6.25 7.20
N PHE A 135 5.28 -6.05 8.31
CA PHE A 135 5.58 -6.77 9.55
C PHE A 135 5.31 -8.27 9.41
N LYS A 136 4.14 -8.65 8.88
CA LYS A 136 3.84 -10.06 8.61
C LYS A 136 4.79 -10.62 7.56
N TRP A 137 5.02 -9.88 6.47
CA TRP A 137 5.94 -10.28 5.41
C TRP A 137 7.35 -10.60 5.94
N ALA A 138 7.91 -9.71 6.74
CA ALA A 138 9.25 -9.89 7.30
C ALA A 138 9.30 -10.99 8.36
N ASN A 139 8.28 -11.09 9.24
CA ASN A 139 8.18 -12.18 10.22
C ASN A 139 8.07 -13.57 9.56
N GLU A 140 7.58 -13.64 8.33
CA GLU A 140 7.54 -14.87 7.52
C GLU A 140 8.89 -15.18 6.84
N GLY A 141 9.92 -14.38 7.07
CA GLY A 141 11.26 -14.58 6.51
C GLY A 141 11.36 -14.22 5.02
N ARG A 142 10.39 -13.49 4.49
CA ARG A 142 10.35 -13.10 3.07
C ARG A 142 11.31 -11.94 2.78
N PRO A 143 11.87 -11.86 1.55
CA PRO A 143 12.90 -10.88 1.24
C PRO A 143 12.37 -9.44 1.30
N ILE A 144 13.19 -8.55 1.83
CA ILE A 144 13.03 -7.10 1.82
C ILE A 144 14.32 -6.46 1.28
N THR A 145 14.21 -5.25 0.73
CA THR A 145 15.33 -4.53 0.11
C THR A 145 15.47 -3.15 0.72
N ASN A 146 16.67 -2.58 0.66
CA ASN A 146 16.92 -1.17 0.94
C ASN A 146 16.85 -0.34 -0.36
N THR A 147 16.99 0.99 -0.24
CA THR A 147 16.97 1.93 -1.36
C THR A 147 18.14 1.80 -2.32
N SER A 148 19.24 1.16 -1.90
CA SER A 148 20.36 0.81 -2.79
C SER A 148 20.11 -0.45 -3.62
N GLY A 149 18.93 -1.10 -3.48
CA GLY A 149 18.58 -2.34 -4.17
C GLY A 149 19.22 -3.60 -3.56
N GLY A 150 19.90 -3.47 -2.43
CA GLY A 150 20.51 -4.58 -1.70
C GLY A 150 19.53 -5.22 -0.72
N THR A 151 19.81 -6.45 -0.31
CA THR A 151 19.04 -7.14 0.73
C THR A 151 19.10 -6.35 2.04
N ALA A 152 17.93 -6.18 2.67
CA ALA A 152 17.81 -5.67 4.03
C ALA A 152 17.35 -6.80 4.96
N ASN A 153 17.64 -6.65 6.25
CA ASN A 153 17.23 -7.59 7.30
C ASN A 153 16.52 -6.90 8.47
N LYS A 154 16.34 -5.57 8.39
CA LYS A 154 15.67 -4.76 9.40
C LYS A 154 14.47 -4.05 8.79
N VAL A 155 13.43 -3.87 9.60
CA VAL A 155 12.22 -3.11 9.30
C VAL A 155 12.03 -2.07 10.39
N HIS A 156 11.63 -0.86 9.99
CA HIS A 156 11.29 0.20 10.94
C HIS A 156 10.10 -0.24 11.82
N PRO A 157 10.21 -0.22 13.16
CA PRO A 157 9.17 -0.77 14.05
C PRO A 157 7.95 0.14 14.18
N TYR A 158 7.88 1.25 13.44
CA TYR A 158 6.90 2.33 13.52
C TYR A 158 6.95 3.09 14.86
N ASN A 159 6.70 2.40 15.97
CA ASN A 159 6.89 2.91 17.32
C ASN A 159 7.13 1.77 18.32
N GLY A 160 7.39 2.10 19.58
CA GLY A 160 7.67 1.10 20.63
C GLY A 160 6.53 0.10 20.89
N VAL A 161 5.27 0.49 20.67
CA VAL A 161 4.10 -0.37 20.94
C VAL A 161 3.86 -1.35 19.80
N PHE A 162 3.68 -0.84 18.58
CA PHE A 162 3.44 -1.70 17.41
C PHE A 162 4.69 -2.48 17.00
N GLY A 163 5.88 -1.99 17.34
CA GLY A 163 7.14 -2.72 17.15
C GLY A 163 7.11 -4.12 17.76
N HIS A 164 6.34 -4.36 18.83
CA HIS A 164 6.18 -5.69 19.42
C HIS A 164 5.56 -6.74 18.48
N LEU A 165 4.89 -6.30 17.41
CA LEU A 165 4.34 -7.18 16.38
C LEU A 165 5.39 -7.68 15.38
N LEU A 166 6.54 -7.04 15.31
CA LEU A 166 7.68 -7.42 14.47
C LEU A 166 8.68 -8.22 15.33
N ASP A 167 9.27 -9.29 14.80
CA ASP A 167 10.32 -10.04 15.49
C ASP A 167 11.43 -9.08 15.95
N ALA A 168 11.89 -9.21 17.20
CA ALA A 168 12.89 -8.33 17.78
C ALA A 168 14.19 -8.30 16.96
N ASN A 169 14.57 -9.42 16.35
CA ASN A 169 15.74 -9.53 15.49
C ASN A 169 15.58 -8.77 14.16
N LEU A 170 14.36 -8.43 13.76
CA LEU A 170 14.06 -7.70 12.54
C LEU A 170 13.84 -6.20 12.80
N ARG A 171 13.81 -5.72 14.05
CA ARG A 171 13.57 -4.29 14.34
C ARG A 171 14.80 -3.44 14.08
N HIS A 172 14.63 -2.35 13.35
CA HIS A 172 15.59 -1.24 13.35
C HIS A 172 15.54 -0.47 14.68
N GLN A 173 16.63 0.20 15.04
CA GLN A 173 16.66 1.07 16.23
C GLN A 173 15.86 2.35 15.94
N LEU A 174 15.04 2.77 16.90
CA LEU A 174 14.27 4.02 16.83
C LEU A 174 15.13 5.24 17.20
#